data_AF-A0A9X4QMV8-F1
#
_entry.id   AF-A0A9X4QMV8-F1
#
_cell.length_a   1.000
_cell.length_b   1.000
_cell.length_c   1.000
_cell.angle_alpha   90.00
_cell.angle_beta   90.00
_cell.angle_gamma   90.00
#
_symmetry.space_group_name_H-M   'P 1'
#
loop_
_entity.id
_entity.type
_entity.pdbx_description
1 polymer ?
#
loop_
_entity_poly.entity_id
_entity_poly.type
_entity_poly.pdbx_seq_one_letter_code
_entity_poly.pdbx_strand_id
1 'polypeptide(L)'
;MAEVSELNTILSSLSKDVLIQIVREVCEKDRTLKNSLLLKYGKGKTDKQQVQAFKKMIASIVRKYSGRERFIPYRDVYGFAAEMMNLLENIGDRHNRLLELELMSAMLEESMEALQYADDSGGDIGMLIRECMGKITQLADESREDSEMVRLPFFERLLALSESEIFDGWDSNRTEVLEVCVAFADLPGPRDRLKSKLEELLEAGAGDEYKQYDRESLLQLMHRLLLLESEEEAERYAYAHIAYPSFRELIIDQAVESGG
;
A
#
# COMPACT_ATOMS: atom_id res chain seq x y z
N MET A 1 -31.04 -9.88 -18.49
CA MET A 1 -31.56 -9.14 -17.32
C MET A 1 -31.27 -10.00 -16.10
N ALA A 2 -30.48 -9.53 -15.14
CA ALA A 2 -30.19 -10.31 -13.94
C ALA A 2 -31.46 -10.45 -13.09
N GLU A 3 -31.80 -11.67 -12.69
CA GLU A 3 -32.90 -11.92 -11.75
C GLU A 3 -32.64 -11.14 -10.46
N VAL A 4 -33.54 -10.21 -10.13
CA VAL A 4 -33.53 -9.56 -8.83
C VAL A 4 -33.94 -10.61 -7.80
N SER A 5 -33.01 -10.95 -6.92
CA SER A 5 -33.21 -11.99 -5.89
C SER A 5 -34.47 -11.71 -5.04
N GLU A 6 -35.18 -12.77 -4.63
CA GLU A 6 -36.36 -12.69 -3.75
C GLU A 6 -36.06 -11.87 -2.48
N LEU A 7 -34.83 -11.99 -1.95
CA LEU A 7 -34.35 -11.18 -0.83
C LEU A 7 -34.39 -9.68 -1.13
N ASN A 8 -33.97 -9.25 -2.32
CA ASN A 8 -34.01 -7.84 -2.70
C ASN A 8 -35.45 -7.31 -2.79
N THR A 9 -36.39 -8.14 -3.24
CA THR A 9 -37.82 -7.77 -3.28
C THR A 9 -38.38 -7.60 -1.87
N ILE A 10 -38.06 -8.53 -0.97
CA ILE A 10 -38.46 -8.45 0.45
C ILE A 10 -37.86 -7.19 1.09
N LEU A 11 -36.54 -7.00 1.01
CA LEU A 11 -35.86 -5.86 1.63
C LEU A 11 -36.37 -4.52 1.09
N SER A 12 -36.66 -4.43 -0.22
CA SER A 12 -37.19 -3.20 -0.84
C SER A 12 -38.63 -2.88 -0.43
N SER A 13 -39.40 -3.86 0.03
CA SER A 13 -40.77 -3.68 0.53
C SER A 13 -40.84 -3.21 1.99
N LEU A 14 -39.75 -3.35 2.74
CA LEU A 14 -39.69 -2.97 4.15
C LEU A 14 -39.56 -1.46 4.34
N SER A 15 -40.09 -0.95 5.45
CA SER A 15 -39.86 0.45 5.82
C SER A 15 -38.41 0.66 6.26
N LYS A 16 -37.96 1.91 6.15
CA LYS A 16 -36.62 2.32 6.60
C LYS A 16 -36.35 1.94 8.07
N ASP A 17 -37.33 2.08 8.94
CA ASP A 17 -37.16 1.78 10.37
C ASP A 17 -36.95 0.29 10.61
N VAL A 18 -37.68 -0.57 9.89
CA VAL A 18 -37.50 -2.02 9.96
C VAL A 18 -36.13 -2.42 9.42
N LEU A 19 -35.69 -1.83 8.31
CA LEU A 19 -34.35 -2.07 7.76
C LEU A 19 -33.26 -1.66 8.75
N ILE A 20 -33.38 -0.50 9.40
CA ILE A 20 -32.44 -0.05 10.44
C ILE A 20 -32.40 -1.04 11.60
N GLN A 21 -33.56 -1.54 12.03
CA GLN A 21 -33.63 -2.50 13.12
C GLN A 21 -32.95 -3.83 12.76
N ILE A 22 -33.22 -4.37 11.57
CA ILE A 22 -32.55 -5.59 11.08
C ILE A 22 -31.03 -5.39 11.06
N VAL A 23 -30.55 -4.28 10.50
CA VAL A 23 -29.10 -3.97 10.46
C VAL A 23 -28.52 -3.89 11.87
N ARG A 24 -29.23 -3.28 12.83
CA ARG A 24 -28.78 -3.21 14.24
C ARG A 24 -28.68 -4.60 14.87
N GLU A 25 -29.70 -5.44 14.71
CA GLU A 25 -29.73 -6.80 15.27
C GLU A 25 -28.60 -7.68 14.71
N VAL A 26 -28.27 -7.54 13.42
CA VAL A 26 -27.12 -8.22 12.82
C VAL A 26 -25.80 -7.66 13.38
N CYS A 27 -25.66 -6.34 13.47
CA CYS A 27 -24.47 -5.66 14.00
C CYS A 27 -24.21 -5.92 15.50
N GLU A 28 -25.23 -6.31 16.26
CA GLU A 28 -25.07 -6.74 17.66
C GLU A 28 -24.38 -8.10 17.76
N LYS A 29 -24.55 -8.96 16.75
CA LYS A 29 -23.95 -10.29 16.66
C LYS A 29 -22.64 -10.29 15.89
N ASP A 30 -22.49 -9.38 14.95
CA ASP A 30 -21.32 -9.23 14.09
C ASP A 30 -20.62 -7.88 14.30
N ARG A 31 -19.54 -7.91 15.09
CA ARG A 31 -18.72 -6.72 15.36
C ARG A 31 -17.96 -6.23 14.13
N THR A 32 -17.59 -7.13 13.22
CA THR A 32 -16.85 -6.80 11.99
C THR A 32 -17.77 -6.01 11.06
N LEU A 33 -18.99 -6.48 10.83
CA LEU A 33 -20.00 -5.77 10.03
C LEU A 33 -20.34 -4.39 10.63
N LYS A 34 -20.58 -4.33 11.94
CA LYS A 34 -20.85 -3.06 12.64
C LYS A 34 -19.75 -2.03 12.39
N ASN A 35 -18.51 -2.47 12.51
CA ASN A 35 -17.34 -1.64 12.34
C ASN A 35 -17.21 -1.15 10.88
N SER A 36 -17.37 -2.05 9.90
CA SER A 36 -17.37 -1.69 8.48
C SER A 36 -18.42 -0.61 8.15
N LEU A 37 -19.66 -0.76 8.64
CA LEU A 37 -20.71 0.24 8.42
C LEU A 37 -20.38 1.60 9.05
N LEU A 38 -19.82 1.61 10.27
CA LEU A 38 -19.40 2.85 10.95
C LEU A 38 -18.20 3.53 10.28
N LEU A 39 -17.38 2.78 9.57
CA LEU A 39 -16.24 3.25 8.78
C LEU A 39 -16.72 3.84 7.45
N LYS A 40 -17.67 3.18 6.77
CA LYS A 40 -18.18 3.58 5.45
C LYS A 40 -19.19 4.72 5.52
N TYR A 41 -20.09 4.72 6.52
CA TYR A 41 -21.23 5.64 6.58
C TYR A 41 -21.23 6.59 7.79
N GLY A 42 -20.23 6.52 8.66
CA GLY A 42 -20.12 7.36 9.85
C GLY A 42 -19.81 8.82 9.52
N LYS A 43 -20.84 9.64 9.31
CA LYS A 43 -20.70 11.09 9.08
C LYS A 43 -20.28 11.84 10.35
N GLY A 44 -19.61 12.99 10.18
CA GLY A 44 -19.27 13.91 11.27
C GLY A 44 -18.02 13.56 12.09
N LYS A 45 -17.22 12.59 11.63
CA LYS A 45 -15.92 12.27 12.22
C LYS A 45 -14.82 13.09 11.55
N THR A 46 -13.86 13.59 12.33
CA THR A 46 -12.63 14.14 11.78
C THR A 46 -11.76 13.01 11.19
N ASP A 47 -10.85 13.33 10.28
CA ASP A 47 -9.93 12.35 9.68
C ASP A 47 -9.18 11.55 10.76
N LYS A 48 -8.71 12.23 11.81
CA LYS A 48 -8.08 11.60 12.97
C LYS A 48 -8.98 10.57 13.67
N GLN A 49 -10.27 10.86 13.82
CA GLN A 49 -11.23 9.94 14.42
C GLN A 49 -11.51 8.75 13.50
N GLN A 50 -11.51 8.95 12.18
CA GLN A 50 -11.67 7.88 11.20
C GLN A 50 -10.47 6.93 11.23
N VAL A 51 -9.24 7.46 11.20
CA VAL A 51 -8.00 6.66 11.34
C VAL A 51 -7.97 5.89 12.66
N GLN A 52 -8.31 6.53 13.79
CA GLN A 52 -8.37 5.83 15.08
C GLN A 52 -9.44 4.73 15.11
N ALA A 53 -10.60 4.96 14.49
CA ALA A 53 -11.62 3.93 14.39
C ALA A 53 -11.11 2.75 13.56
N PHE A 54 -10.47 3.01 12.42
CA PHE A 54 -9.90 1.99 11.56
C PHE A 54 -8.82 1.15 12.26
N LYS A 55 -7.84 1.79 12.93
CA LYS A 55 -6.82 1.08 13.73
C LYS A 55 -7.45 0.19 14.82
N LYS A 56 -8.58 0.60 15.41
CA LYS A 56 -9.32 -0.26 16.37
C LYS A 56 -9.98 -1.47 15.71
N MET A 57 -10.37 -1.37 14.44
CA MET A 57 -10.92 -2.48 13.66
C MET A 57 -9.84 -3.49 13.32
N ILE A 58 -8.70 -3.02 12.84
CA ILE A 58 -7.49 -3.82 12.65
C ILE A 58 -7.14 -4.56 13.95
N ALA A 59 -6.96 -3.83 15.06
CA ALA A 59 -6.64 -4.43 16.36
C ALA A 59 -7.74 -5.38 16.89
N SER A 60 -8.98 -5.26 16.42
CA SER A 60 -10.04 -6.23 16.72
C SER A 60 -9.83 -7.54 15.96
N ILE A 61 -9.48 -7.46 14.69
CA ILE A 61 -9.18 -8.63 13.84
C ILE A 61 -7.94 -9.33 14.38
N VAL A 62 -6.84 -8.59 14.61
CA VAL A 62 -5.60 -9.14 15.18
C VAL A 62 -5.89 -9.94 16.46
N ARG A 63 -6.62 -9.35 17.43
CA ARG A 63 -6.98 -10.06 18.68
C ARG A 63 -7.88 -11.26 18.48
N LYS A 64 -8.73 -11.26 17.45
CA LYS A 64 -9.61 -12.39 17.13
C LYS A 64 -8.78 -13.60 16.69
N TYR A 65 -7.77 -13.38 15.86
CA TYR A 65 -7.00 -14.45 15.22
C TYR A 65 -5.73 -14.85 15.99
N SER A 66 -5.05 -13.91 16.65
CA SER A 66 -3.82 -14.19 17.40
C SER A 66 -4.08 -14.77 18.81
N GLY A 67 -5.31 -14.64 19.29
CA GLY A 67 -5.75 -15.22 20.56
C GLY A 67 -4.87 -14.83 21.76
N ARG A 68 -4.63 -15.79 22.66
CA ARG A 68 -3.78 -15.57 23.85
C ARG A 68 -2.29 -15.70 23.56
N GLU A 69 -1.95 -16.45 22.52
CA GLU A 69 -0.57 -16.80 22.15
C GLU A 69 0.10 -15.68 21.35
N ARG A 70 -0.68 -14.67 20.92
CA ARG A 70 -0.22 -13.57 20.05
C ARG A 70 0.41 -14.09 18.76
N PHE A 71 -0.09 -15.24 18.29
CA PHE A 71 0.38 -15.90 17.09
C PHE A 71 -0.81 -16.41 16.28
N ILE A 72 -0.77 -16.24 14.95
CA ILE A 72 -1.82 -16.72 14.05
C ILE A 72 -1.33 -18.02 13.39
N PRO A 73 -1.91 -19.18 13.73
CA PRO A 73 -1.51 -20.44 13.12
C PRO A 73 -1.98 -20.51 11.67
N TYR A 74 -1.28 -21.27 10.83
CA TYR A 74 -1.52 -21.41 9.39
C TYR A 74 -3.00 -21.53 9.00
N ARG A 75 -3.74 -22.40 9.69
CA ARG A 75 -5.18 -22.66 9.44
C ARG A 75 -6.09 -21.43 9.60
N ASP A 76 -5.63 -20.43 10.34
CA ASP A 76 -6.39 -19.23 10.71
C ASP A 76 -5.91 -17.99 9.93
N VAL A 77 -4.76 -18.07 9.23
CA VAL A 77 -4.17 -16.96 8.45
C VAL A 77 -5.08 -16.51 7.30
N TYR A 78 -5.63 -17.44 6.53
CA TYR A 78 -6.59 -17.11 5.47
C TYR A 78 -7.77 -16.29 6.00
N GLY A 79 -8.33 -16.68 7.16
CA GLY A 79 -9.44 -15.97 7.77
C GLY A 79 -9.05 -14.55 8.22
N PHE A 80 -7.86 -14.40 8.79
CA PHE A 80 -7.29 -13.11 9.15
C PHE A 80 -7.12 -12.21 7.92
N ALA A 81 -6.45 -12.70 6.88
CA ALA A 81 -6.18 -11.97 5.66
C ALA A 81 -7.48 -11.56 4.95
N ALA A 82 -8.47 -12.46 4.89
CA ALA A 82 -9.77 -12.17 4.29
C ALA A 82 -10.53 -11.06 5.02
N GLU A 83 -10.54 -11.03 6.37
CA GLU A 83 -11.19 -9.92 7.10
C GLU A 83 -10.44 -8.59 6.94
N MET A 84 -9.11 -8.62 6.89
CA MET A 84 -8.29 -7.43 6.62
C MET A 84 -8.51 -6.92 5.19
N MET A 85 -8.61 -7.81 4.21
CA MET A 85 -8.90 -7.47 2.82
C MET A 85 -10.29 -6.83 2.67
N ASN A 86 -11.30 -7.37 3.34
CA ASN A 86 -12.63 -6.74 3.42
C ASN A 86 -12.56 -5.31 4.02
N LEU A 87 -11.71 -5.07 5.02
CA LEU A 87 -11.51 -3.71 5.53
C LEU A 87 -10.84 -2.79 4.51
N LEU A 88 -9.80 -3.28 3.82
CA LEU A 88 -9.07 -2.55 2.78
C LEU A 88 -9.99 -2.13 1.62
N GLU A 89 -10.88 -3.02 1.15
CA GLU A 89 -11.86 -2.72 0.10
C GLU A 89 -12.83 -1.59 0.48
N ASN A 90 -13.09 -1.40 1.77
CA ASN A 90 -13.98 -0.35 2.28
C ASN A 90 -13.29 1.03 2.46
N ILE A 91 -12.03 1.18 2.04
CA ILE A 91 -11.31 2.46 2.07
C ILE A 91 -11.67 3.36 0.87
N GLY A 92 -11.71 2.80 -0.36
CA GLY A 92 -11.68 3.55 -1.65
C GLY A 92 -12.95 4.29 -2.09
N ASP A 93 -13.89 4.55 -1.19
CA ASP A 93 -15.12 5.32 -1.46
C ASP A 93 -15.10 6.69 -0.75
N ARG A 94 -13.90 7.23 -0.46
CA ARG A 94 -13.75 8.49 0.25
C ARG A 94 -13.38 9.60 -0.74
N HIS A 95 -13.82 10.83 -0.47
CA HIS A 95 -13.46 11.99 -1.29
C HIS A 95 -12.20 12.69 -0.75
N ASN A 96 -11.32 11.97 -0.05
CA ASN A 96 -10.15 12.53 0.62
C ASN A 96 -8.97 11.55 0.52
N ARG A 97 -8.12 11.77 -0.48
CA ARG A 97 -6.96 10.91 -0.77
C ARG A 97 -5.95 10.83 0.37
N LEU A 98 -5.72 11.91 1.10
CA LEU A 98 -4.80 11.88 2.24
C LEU A 98 -5.34 10.99 3.37
N LEU A 99 -6.65 11.04 3.62
CA LEU A 99 -7.26 10.11 4.56
C LEU A 99 -7.17 8.67 4.06
N GLU A 100 -7.42 8.41 2.79
CA GLU A 100 -7.31 7.06 2.22
C GLU A 100 -5.89 6.51 2.33
N LEU A 101 -4.89 7.33 2.02
CA LEU A 101 -3.49 6.98 2.22
C LEU A 101 -3.21 6.64 3.68
N GLU A 102 -3.65 7.46 4.64
CA GLU A 102 -3.46 7.16 6.08
C GLU A 102 -4.09 5.83 6.52
N LEU A 103 -5.25 5.50 5.97
CA LEU A 103 -5.92 4.22 6.26
C LEU A 103 -5.15 3.04 5.61
N MET A 104 -4.72 3.19 4.36
CA MET A 104 -3.94 2.15 3.67
C MET A 104 -2.56 1.98 4.30
N SER A 105 -1.89 3.04 4.72
CA SER A 105 -0.62 2.96 5.46
C SER A 105 -0.82 2.22 6.78
N ALA A 106 -1.91 2.48 7.52
CA ALA A 106 -2.22 1.73 8.75
C ALA A 106 -2.50 0.23 8.48
N MET A 107 -3.12 -0.10 7.34
CA MET A 107 -3.33 -1.49 6.91
C MET A 107 -2.01 -2.16 6.54
N LEU A 108 -1.15 -1.48 5.78
CA LEU A 108 0.17 -1.97 5.39
C LEU A 108 1.07 -2.18 6.61
N GLU A 109 1.14 -1.20 7.52
CA GLU A 109 1.88 -1.28 8.79
C GLU A 109 1.55 -2.56 9.55
N GLU A 110 0.26 -2.84 9.79
CA GLU A 110 -0.13 -4.06 10.49
C GLU A 110 0.13 -5.32 9.66
N SER A 111 -0.10 -5.29 8.35
CA SER A 111 0.08 -6.47 7.50
C SER A 111 1.56 -6.89 7.45
N MET A 112 2.48 -5.93 7.40
CA MET A 112 3.92 -6.17 7.51
C MET A 112 4.29 -6.73 8.90
N GLU A 113 3.73 -6.17 9.98
CA GLU A 113 3.97 -6.68 11.33
C GLU A 113 3.45 -8.12 11.50
N ALA A 114 2.32 -8.45 10.86
CA ALA A 114 1.71 -9.77 10.93
C ALA A 114 2.60 -10.88 10.37
N LEU A 115 3.52 -10.58 9.44
CA LEU A 115 4.52 -11.55 8.96
C LEU A 115 5.43 -12.06 10.09
N GLN A 116 5.58 -11.30 11.19
CA GLN A 116 6.40 -11.69 12.35
C GLN A 116 5.66 -12.58 13.35
N TYR A 117 4.32 -12.59 13.30
CA TYR A 117 3.50 -13.30 14.27
C TYR A 117 2.46 -14.23 13.64
N ALA A 118 2.58 -14.55 12.35
CA ALA A 118 1.70 -15.47 11.64
C ALA A 118 2.49 -16.50 10.84
N ASP A 119 1.94 -17.71 10.72
CA ASP A 119 2.45 -18.73 9.79
C ASP A 119 1.91 -18.46 8.37
N ASP A 120 2.46 -17.47 7.69
CA ASP A 120 2.09 -17.09 6.33
C ASP A 120 2.78 -17.94 5.24
N SER A 121 3.10 -19.20 5.53
CA SER A 121 3.69 -20.09 4.53
C SER A 121 2.80 -20.31 3.30
N GLY A 122 1.49 -20.00 3.41
CA GLY A 122 0.53 -19.97 2.30
C GLY A 122 0.53 -18.67 1.49
N GLY A 123 1.12 -17.59 1.99
CA GLY A 123 1.26 -16.30 1.32
C GLY A 123 -0.01 -15.43 1.28
N ASP A 124 -0.97 -15.68 2.16
CA ASP A 124 -2.23 -14.93 2.25
C ASP A 124 -2.00 -13.49 2.76
N ILE A 125 -1.13 -13.30 3.75
CA ILE A 125 -0.72 -11.96 4.24
C ILE A 125 0.14 -11.28 3.18
N GLY A 126 1.06 -12.01 2.53
CA GLY A 126 1.80 -11.51 1.38
C GLY A 126 0.88 -11.01 0.25
N MET A 127 -0.26 -11.68 0.00
CA MET A 127 -1.27 -11.21 -0.95
C MET A 127 -1.95 -9.93 -0.47
N LEU A 128 -2.36 -9.86 0.80
CA LEU A 128 -2.93 -8.63 1.39
C LEU A 128 -1.99 -7.43 1.27
N ILE A 129 -0.68 -7.62 1.51
CA ILE A 129 0.34 -6.57 1.35
C ILE A 129 0.39 -6.09 -0.09
N ARG A 130 0.44 -7.01 -1.07
CA ARG A 130 0.44 -6.66 -2.50
C ARG A 130 -0.81 -5.90 -2.92
N GLU A 131 -1.99 -6.31 -2.46
CA GLU A 131 -3.25 -5.62 -2.75
C GLU A 131 -3.29 -4.22 -2.11
N CYS A 132 -2.77 -4.06 -0.89
CA CYS A 132 -2.66 -2.77 -0.24
C CYS A 132 -1.71 -1.84 -0.99
N MET A 133 -0.53 -2.33 -1.37
CA MET A 133 0.45 -1.60 -2.18
C MET A 133 -0.09 -1.22 -3.55
N GLY A 134 -0.82 -2.11 -4.22
CA GLY A 134 -1.48 -1.83 -5.50
C GLY A 134 -2.49 -0.68 -5.37
N LYS A 135 -3.30 -0.65 -4.30
CA LYS A 135 -4.23 0.45 -4.02
C LYS A 135 -3.51 1.76 -3.70
N ILE A 136 -2.41 1.73 -2.96
CA ILE A 136 -1.58 2.92 -2.69
C ILE A 136 -0.99 3.46 -3.99
N THR A 137 -0.51 2.57 -4.88
CA THR A 137 0.02 2.93 -6.20
C THR A 137 -1.04 3.60 -7.06
N GLN A 138 -2.22 2.98 -7.16
CA GLN A 138 -3.35 3.55 -7.89
C GLN A 138 -3.72 4.94 -7.34
N LEU A 139 -3.82 5.08 -6.01
CA LEU A 139 -4.17 6.34 -5.38
C LEU A 139 -3.12 7.43 -5.65
N ALA A 140 -1.82 7.07 -5.68
CA ALA A 140 -0.74 7.98 -6.02
C ALA A 140 -0.80 8.43 -7.48
N ASP A 141 -1.07 7.53 -8.42
CA ASP A 141 -1.24 7.87 -9.83
C ASP A 141 -2.46 8.77 -10.06
N GLU A 142 -3.58 8.47 -9.41
CA GLU A 142 -4.79 9.32 -9.45
C GLU A 142 -4.56 10.70 -8.81
N SER A 143 -3.59 10.82 -7.89
CA SER A 143 -3.25 12.10 -7.25
C SER A 143 -2.45 13.04 -8.17
N ARG A 144 -1.95 12.57 -9.33
CA ARG A 144 -1.22 13.42 -10.29
C ARG A 144 -2.04 14.61 -10.79
N GLU A 145 -3.36 14.46 -10.81
CA GLU A 145 -4.31 15.52 -11.21
C GLU A 145 -4.63 16.50 -10.07
N ASP A 146 -4.20 16.20 -8.83
CA ASP A 146 -4.46 17.06 -7.69
C ASP A 146 -3.49 18.25 -7.60
N SER A 147 -3.88 19.25 -6.83
CA SER A 147 -2.99 20.36 -6.48
C SER A 147 -1.79 19.90 -5.63
N GLU A 148 -0.70 20.68 -5.67
CA GLU A 148 0.46 20.47 -4.79
C GLU A 148 0.11 20.44 -3.28
N MET A 149 -0.98 21.11 -2.87
CA MET A 149 -1.49 21.07 -1.49
C MET A 149 -1.89 19.66 -1.03
N VAL A 150 -2.23 18.77 -1.96
CA VAL A 150 -2.50 17.35 -1.69
C VAL A 150 -1.27 16.51 -2.01
N ARG A 151 -0.65 16.74 -3.16
CA ARG A 151 0.47 15.92 -3.66
C ARG A 151 1.70 15.96 -2.76
N LEU A 152 2.06 17.12 -2.20
CA LEU A 152 3.22 17.23 -1.32
C LEU A 152 3.02 16.45 0.01
N PRO A 153 1.93 16.65 0.78
CA PRO A 153 1.68 15.81 1.96
C PRO A 153 1.58 14.31 1.65
N PHE A 154 1.06 13.94 0.47
CA PHE A 154 0.99 12.55 0.03
C PHE A 154 2.39 11.95 -0.11
N PHE A 155 3.27 12.63 -0.86
CA PHE A 155 4.67 12.25 -1.01
C PHE A 155 5.38 12.15 0.34
N GLU A 156 5.23 13.15 1.22
CA GLU A 156 5.84 13.14 2.56
C GLU A 156 5.42 11.92 3.36
N ARG A 157 4.14 11.53 3.27
CA ARG A 157 3.63 10.38 3.99
C ARG A 157 4.19 9.06 3.46
N LEU A 158 4.30 8.90 2.14
CA LEU A 158 4.93 7.72 1.52
C LEU A 158 6.42 7.63 1.86
N LEU A 159 7.14 8.75 1.80
CA LEU A 159 8.55 8.78 2.16
C LEU A 159 8.74 8.39 3.62
N ALA A 160 7.96 8.97 4.54
CA ALA A 160 7.98 8.60 5.95
C ALA A 160 7.59 7.13 6.19
N LEU A 161 6.69 6.58 5.37
CA LEU A 161 6.34 5.16 5.43
C LEU A 161 7.55 4.29 5.05
N SER A 162 8.27 4.63 3.97
CA SER A 162 9.47 3.90 3.53
C SER A 162 10.60 3.88 4.57
N GLU A 163 10.63 4.87 5.46
CA GLU A 163 11.60 5.00 6.56
C GLU A 163 11.23 4.21 7.81
N SER A 164 10.06 3.56 7.81
CA SER A 164 9.59 2.78 8.96
C SER A 164 10.38 1.48 9.13
N GLU A 165 10.63 1.13 10.40
CA GLU A 165 11.28 -0.12 10.81
C GLU A 165 10.46 -1.37 10.45
N ILE A 166 9.17 -1.22 10.08
CA ILE A 166 8.33 -2.33 9.61
C ILE A 166 8.91 -3.04 8.38
N PHE A 167 9.77 -2.36 7.63
CA PHE A 167 10.42 -2.90 6.44
C PHE A 167 11.81 -3.48 6.72
N ASP A 168 12.26 -3.53 7.97
CA ASP A 168 13.56 -4.12 8.29
C ASP A 168 13.54 -5.63 7.99
N GLY A 169 14.43 -6.06 7.10
CA GLY A 169 14.43 -7.42 6.54
C GLY A 169 13.47 -7.62 5.36
N TRP A 170 12.76 -6.58 4.94
CA TRP A 170 11.82 -6.56 3.81
C TRP A 170 12.15 -5.43 2.83
N ASP A 171 13.42 -5.36 2.42
CA ASP A 171 13.97 -4.29 1.58
C ASP A 171 13.26 -4.17 0.21
N SER A 172 12.72 -5.27 -0.32
CA SER A 172 11.88 -5.25 -1.52
C SER A 172 10.59 -4.44 -1.32
N ASN A 173 9.86 -4.67 -0.22
CA ASN A 173 8.65 -3.91 0.09
C ASN A 173 8.95 -2.43 0.39
N ARG A 174 10.10 -2.12 1.02
CA ARG A 174 10.58 -0.74 1.16
C ARG A 174 10.76 -0.08 -0.21
N THR A 175 11.39 -0.79 -1.14
CA THR A 175 11.65 -0.31 -2.49
C THR A 175 10.36 -0.10 -3.27
N GLU A 176 9.35 -0.96 -3.11
CA GLU A 176 8.02 -0.77 -3.70
C GLU A 176 7.38 0.55 -3.23
N VAL A 177 7.48 0.92 -1.94
CA VAL A 177 6.97 2.22 -1.45
C VAL A 177 7.72 3.39 -2.09
N LEU A 178 9.04 3.30 -2.22
CA LEU A 178 9.86 4.32 -2.90
C LEU A 178 9.55 4.42 -4.39
N GLU A 179 9.18 3.31 -5.03
CA GLU A 179 8.74 3.31 -6.42
C GLU A 179 7.44 4.10 -6.61
N VAL A 180 6.48 3.98 -5.67
CA VAL A 180 5.25 4.79 -5.69
C VAL A 180 5.57 6.30 -5.61
N CYS A 181 6.62 6.69 -4.88
CA CYS A 181 7.04 8.08 -4.79
C CYS A 181 7.42 8.71 -6.15
N VAL A 182 7.73 7.91 -7.18
CA VAL A 182 8.01 8.41 -8.54
C VAL A 182 6.82 9.13 -9.15
N ALA A 183 5.59 8.86 -8.70
CA ALA A 183 4.40 9.59 -9.12
C ALA A 183 4.44 11.10 -8.82
N PHE A 184 5.39 11.53 -7.98
CA PHE A 184 5.59 12.92 -7.58
C PHE A 184 6.89 13.53 -8.11
N ALA A 185 7.67 12.79 -8.91
CA ALA A 185 9.01 13.22 -9.37
C ALA A 185 8.98 14.29 -10.48
N ASP A 186 7.81 14.66 -11.00
CA ASP A 186 7.64 15.87 -11.82
C ASP A 186 7.80 17.16 -10.99
N LEU A 187 7.64 17.07 -9.67
CA LEU A 187 7.91 18.17 -8.74
C LEU A 187 9.39 18.13 -8.32
N PRO A 188 10.17 19.21 -8.51
CA PRO A 188 11.61 19.21 -8.20
C PRO A 188 11.93 18.84 -6.73
N GLY A 189 11.17 19.37 -5.77
CA GLY A 189 11.38 19.09 -4.34
C GLY A 189 11.26 17.60 -3.98
N PRO A 190 10.12 16.95 -4.28
CA PRO A 190 9.96 15.50 -4.15
C PRO A 190 11.01 14.68 -4.90
N ARG A 191 11.36 15.07 -6.14
CA ARG A 191 12.39 14.37 -6.92
C ARG A 191 13.75 14.39 -6.24
N ASP A 192 14.21 15.56 -5.81
CA ASP A 192 15.52 15.72 -5.15
C ASP A 192 15.56 14.94 -3.83
N ARG A 193 14.48 15.00 -3.04
CA ARG A 193 14.39 14.23 -1.79
C ARG A 193 14.40 12.73 -2.02
N LEU A 194 13.68 12.25 -3.03
CA LEU A 194 13.69 10.83 -3.38
C LEU A 194 15.09 10.39 -3.80
N LYS A 195 15.78 11.16 -4.64
CA LYS A 195 17.18 10.88 -5.01
C LYS A 195 18.10 10.78 -3.80
N SER A 196 18.08 11.78 -2.91
CA SER A 196 18.89 11.75 -1.70
C SER A 196 18.58 10.52 -0.83
N LYS A 197 17.32 10.08 -0.77
CA LYS A 197 16.96 8.87 -0.04
C LYS A 197 17.53 7.61 -0.69
N LEU A 198 17.49 7.51 -2.02
CA LEU A 198 18.06 6.38 -2.74
C LEU A 198 19.58 6.34 -2.59
N GLU A 199 20.26 7.48 -2.63
CA GLU A 199 21.71 7.57 -2.37
C GLU A 199 22.05 7.06 -0.96
N GLU A 200 21.32 7.51 0.07
CA GLU A 200 21.48 7.05 1.46
C GLU A 200 21.37 5.52 1.56
N LEU A 201 20.35 4.92 0.93
CA LEU A 201 20.13 3.47 0.97
C LEU A 201 21.21 2.70 0.20
N LEU A 202 21.64 3.23 -0.96
CA LEU A 202 22.70 2.63 -1.77
C LEU A 202 24.07 2.69 -1.05
N GLU A 203 24.32 3.74 -0.28
CA GLU A 203 25.52 3.87 0.56
C GLU A 203 25.46 2.94 1.78
N ALA A 204 24.32 2.88 2.47
CA ALA A 204 24.13 2.03 3.63
C ALA A 204 24.26 0.53 3.31
N GLY A 205 23.86 0.12 2.10
CA GLY A 205 24.00 -1.25 1.60
C GLY A 205 25.33 -1.56 0.91
N ALA A 206 26.30 -0.64 0.91
CA ALA A 206 27.57 -0.84 0.21
C ALA A 206 28.39 -1.97 0.84
N GLY A 207 28.66 -3.03 0.08
CA GLY A 207 29.48 -4.16 0.50
C GLY A 207 28.71 -5.36 1.08
N ASP A 208 27.38 -5.30 1.13
CA ASP A 208 26.55 -6.45 1.50
C ASP A 208 26.14 -7.24 0.25
N GLU A 209 26.85 -8.34 -0.04
CA GLU A 209 26.59 -9.20 -1.20
C GLU A 209 25.18 -9.82 -1.17
N TYR A 210 24.56 -9.98 0.00
CA TYR A 210 23.21 -10.55 0.13
C TYR A 210 22.11 -9.57 -0.31
N LYS A 211 22.45 -8.29 -0.52
CA LYS A 211 21.52 -7.23 -0.94
C LYS A 211 21.64 -6.85 -2.41
N GLN A 212 22.30 -7.67 -3.23
CA GLN A 212 22.56 -7.32 -4.63
C GLN A 212 21.27 -7.06 -5.44
N TYR A 213 20.21 -7.83 -5.20
CA TYR A 213 18.91 -7.66 -5.88
C TYR A 213 18.19 -6.37 -5.46
N ASP A 214 18.13 -6.10 -4.16
CA ASP A 214 17.52 -4.87 -3.63
C ASP A 214 18.31 -3.64 -4.10
N ARG A 215 19.64 -3.75 -4.15
CA ARG A 215 20.52 -2.72 -4.70
C ARG A 215 20.23 -2.45 -6.18
N GLU A 216 20.06 -3.49 -6.99
CA GLU A 216 19.72 -3.33 -8.41
C GLU A 216 18.40 -2.57 -8.59
N SER A 217 17.38 -2.90 -7.80
CA SER A 217 16.08 -2.22 -7.82
C SER A 217 16.19 -0.73 -7.46
N LEU A 218 17.00 -0.38 -6.45
CA LEU A 218 17.27 1.02 -6.08
C LEU A 218 18.03 1.78 -7.19
N LEU A 219 19.00 1.13 -7.85
CA LEU A 219 19.73 1.73 -8.97
C LEU A 219 18.80 1.98 -10.17
N GLN A 220 17.91 1.04 -10.50
CA GLN A 220 16.91 1.22 -11.55
C GLN A 220 15.98 2.40 -11.25
N LEU A 221 15.59 2.54 -9.97
CA LEU A 221 14.76 3.66 -9.53
C LEU A 221 15.50 4.99 -9.67
N MET A 222 16.78 5.06 -9.26
CA MET A 222 17.62 6.24 -9.47
C MET A 222 17.75 6.59 -10.97
N HIS A 223 17.99 5.61 -11.82
CA HIS A 223 18.08 5.79 -13.27
C HIS A 223 16.78 6.41 -13.84
N ARG A 224 15.61 5.93 -13.42
CA ARG A 224 14.31 6.52 -13.83
C ARG A 224 14.18 7.98 -13.43
N LEU A 225 14.71 8.38 -12.26
CA LEU A 225 14.67 9.78 -11.82
C LEU A 225 15.63 10.67 -12.62
N LEU A 226 16.81 10.16 -13.00
CA LEU A 226 17.75 10.87 -13.86
C LEU A 226 17.18 11.07 -15.27
N LEU A 227 16.44 10.10 -15.78
CA LEU A 227 15.80 10.19 -17.10
C LEU A 227 14.78 11.34 -17.20
N LEU A 228 14.17 11.74 -16.07
CA LEU A 228 13.26 12.89 -16.01
C LEU A 228 13.97 14.25 -16.16
N GLU A 229 15.31 14.28 -16.03
CA GLU A 229 16.12 15.49 -16.09
C GLU A 229 16.99 15.55 -17.34
N SER A 230 17.70 14.46 -17.62
CA SER A 230 18.68 14.39 -18.71
C SER A 230 18.88 12.95 -19.16
N GLU A 231 18.59 12.70 -20.43
CA GLU A 231 18.85 11.42 -21.09
C GLU A 231 20.35 11.07 -21.08
N GLU A 232 21.22 12.07 -21.28
CA GLU A 232 22.68 11.87 -21.23
C GLU A 232 23.15 11.44 -19.82
N GLU A 233 22.60 12.04 -18.75
CA GLU A 233 22.96 11.66 -17.39
C GLU A 233 22.46 10.26 -17.03
N ALA A 234 21.24 9.93 -17.43
CA ALA A 234 20.67 8.60 -17.25
C ALA A 234 21.49 7.54 -18.01
N GLU A 235 21.87 7.81 -19.26
CA GLU A 235 22.71 6.91 -20.06
C GLU A 235 24.08 6.69 -19.41
N ARG A 236 24.78 7.76 -19.01
CA ARG A 236 26.07 7.64 -18.29
C ARG A 236 25.92 6.82 -17.01
N TYR A 237 24.81 7.00 -16.28
CA TYR A 237 24.52 6.23 -15.08
C TYR A 237 24.29 4.75 -15.39
N ALA A 238 23.55 4.42 -16.44
CA ALA A 238 23.32 3.04 -16.89
C ALA A 238 24.64 2.34 -17.25
N TYR A 239 25.51 3.00 -18.04
CA TYR A 239 26.83 2.45 -18.37
C TYR A 239 27.72 2.27 -17.15
N ALA A 240 27.68 3.18 -16.18
CA ALA A 240 28.42 3.03 -14.92
C ALA A 240 27.98 1.80 -14.10
N HIS A 241 26.75 1.32 -14.31
CA HIS A 241 26.14 0.18 -13.60
C HIS A 241 25.91 -1.05 -14.50
N ILE A 242 26.60 -1.16 -15.63
CA ILE A 242 26.50 -2.28 -16.60
C ILE A 242 26.80 -3.68 -16.01
N ALA A 243 27.37 -3.74 -14.81
CA ALA A 243 27.58 -4.99 -14.08
C ALA A 243 26.26 -5.68 -13.68
N TYR A 244 25.16 -4.92 -13.58
CA TYR A 244 23.84 -5.42 -13.24
C TYR A 244 23.05 -5.86 -14.48
N PRO A 245 22.36 -7.02 -14.45
CA PRO A 245 21.60 -7.54 -15.59
C PRO A 245 20.62 -6.53 -16.22
N SER A 246 19.85 -5.81 -15.40
CA SER A 246 18.84 -4.85 -15.88
C SER A 246 19.42 -3.73 -16.73
N PHE A 247 20.59 -3.20 -16.36
CA PHE A 247 21.25 -2.17 -17.14
C PHE A 247 21.87 -2.70 -18.42
N ARG A 248 22.31 -3.97 -18.46
CA ARG A 248 22.74 -4.60 -19.71
C ARG A 248 21.59 -4.73 -20.69
N GLU A 249 20.45 -5.21 -20.21
CA GLU A 249 19.23 -5.34 -21.01
C GLU A 249 18.81 -3.98 -21.58
N LEU A 250 18.73 -2.96 -20.72
CA LEU A 250 18.42 -1.59 -21.12
C LEU A 250 19.33 -1.06 -22.25
N ILE A 251 20.65 -1.21 -22.11
CA ILE A 251 21.63 -0.73 -23.10
C ILE A 251 21.51 -1.50 -24.42
N ILE A 252 21.27 -2.81 -24.36
CA ILE A 252 21.07 -3.64 -25.56
C ILE A 252 19.81 -3.18 -26.31
N ASP A 253 18.70 -2.97 -25.59
CA ASP A 253 17.44 -2.56 -26.19
C ASP A 253 17.56 -1.19 -26.88
N GLN A 254 18.22 -0.23 -26.23
CA GLN A 254 18.52 1.09 -26.83
C GLN A 254 19.37 1.00 -28.10
N ALA A 255 20.37 0.12 -28.12
CA ALA A 255 21.23 -0.10 -29.28
C ALA A 255 20.47 -0.76 -30.44
N VAL A 256 19.52 -1.65 -30.15
CA VAL A 256 18.64 -2.26 -31.15
C VAL A 256 17.68 -1.22 -31.75
N GLU A 257 17.08 -0.37 -30.91
CA GLU A 257 16.16 0.69 -31.37
C GLU A 257 16.86 1.78 -32.19
N SER A 258 18.10 2.14 -31.84
CA SER A 258 18.87 3.18 -32.55
C SER A 258 19.55 2.68 -33.83
N GLY A 259 19.66 1.35 -34.00
CA GLY A 259 20.32 0.69 -35.13
C GLY A 259 19.37 0.15 -36.22
N GLY A 260 18.05 0.28 -36.04
CA GLY A 260 17.01 -0.11 -37.01
C GLY A 260 16.45 1.08 -37.78
#